data_AF-A0A1Z4GC10-F1
#
_entry.id   AF-A0A1Z4GC10-F1
#
_cell.length_a   1.000
_cell.length_b   1.000
_cell.length_c   1.000
_cell.angle_alpha   90.00
_cell.angle_beta   90.00
_cell.angle_gamma   90.00
#
_symmetry.space_group_name_H-M   'P 1'
#
loop_
_entity.id
_entity.type
_entity.pdbx_description
1 polymer ?
#
loop_
_entity_poly.entity_id
_entity_poly.type
_entity_poly.pdbx_seq_one_letter_code
_entity_poly.pdbx_strand_id
1 'polypeptide(L)'
;MPKQKKIEPLVGEELLKKVKELENLSKEEKAKQCGYYTVTKNGIERVNMMKFLNALIDAEGIQLDSAPNANGRGGRSASYRISVQSNGNLLIGSAYTKQMNLKPGDEFLITLGKKHIRLRQVDPEDKEGIEEIEASA
;
A
#
# COMPACT_ATOMS: atom_id res chain seq x y z
N MET A 1 -16.22 -25.12 -14.94
CA MET A 1 -16.13 -24.02 -13.96
C MET A 1 -16.90 -22.82 -14.51
N PRO A 2 -17.95 -22.32 -13.84
CA PRO A 2 -18.75 -21.23 -14.39
C PRO A 2 -17.91 -19.95 -14.44
N LYS A 3 -17.88 -19.31 -15.61
CA LYS A 3 -17.17 -18.06 -15.87
C LYS A 3 -17.62 -17.00 -14.84
N GLN A 4 -16.70 -16.48 -14.05
CA GLN A 4 -16.98 -15.34 -13.16
C GLN A 4 -17.48 -14.18 -14.04
N LYS A 5 -18.74 -13.76 -13.84
CA LYS A 5 -19.26 -12.55 -14.48
C LYS A 5 -18.38 -11.38 -14.02
N LYS A 6 -17.73 -10.70 -14.97
CA LYS A 6 -17.09 -9.42 -14.69
C LYS A 6 -18.19 -8.44 -14.30
N ILE A 7 -18.19 -8.02 -13.04
CA ILE A 7 -19.10 -6.98 -12.55
C ILE A 7 -18.38 -5.66 -12.83
N GLU A 8 -18.88 -4.91 -13.81
CA GLU A 8 -18.39 -3.57 -14.12
C GLU A 8 -19.27 -2.56 -13.37
N PRO A 9 -18.71 -1.78 -12.43
CA PRO A 9 -19.47 -0.80 -11.66
C PRO A 9 -19.83 0.42 -12.53
N LEU A 10 -21.03 0.95 -12.34
CA LEU A 10 -21.48 2.18 -13.01
C LEU A 10 -20.78 3.40 -12.45
N VAL A 11 -20.41 4.35 -13.30
CA VAL A 11 -19.68 5.57 -12.92
C VAL A 11 -20.31 6.81 -13.58
N GLY A 12 -20.02 8.00 -13.05
CA GLY A 12 -20.46 9.27 -13.62
C GLY A 12 -21.99 9.40 -13.71
N GLU A 13 -22.49 9.95 -14.82
CA GLU A 13 -23.91 10.22 -15.01
C GLU A 13 -24.79 8.96 -14.95
N GLU A 14 -24.28 7.82 -15.42
CA GLU A 14 -25.01 6.55 -15.41
C GLU A 14 -25.29 6.06 -13.99
N LEU A 15 -24.33 6.27 -13.09
CA LEU A 15 -24.47 5.99 -11.67
C LEU A 15 -25.57 6.86 -11.04
N LEU A 16 -25.57 8.17 -11.33
CA LEU A 16 -26.54 9.11 -10.78
C LEU A 16 -27.97 8.80 -11.26
N LYS A 17 -28.15 8.49 -12.54
CA LYS A 17 -29.45 8.11 -13.11
C LYS A 17 -30.00 6.86 -12.41
N LYS A 18 -29.19 5.81 -12.28
CA LYS A 18 -29.63 4.57 -11.66
C LYS A 18 -29.90 4.73 -10.15
N VAL A 19 -29.11 5.55 -9.45
CA VAL A 19 -29.35 5.81 -8.02
C VAL A 19 -30.65 6.57 -7.78
N LYS A 20 -31.06 7.44 -8.72
CA LYS A 20 -32.38 8.11 -8.72
C LYS A 20 -33.52 7.12 -8.97
N GLU A 21 -33.37 6.19 -9.91
CA GLU A 21 -34.37 5.13 -10.15
C GLU A 21 -34.56 4.22 -8.93
N LEU A 22 -33.52 4.06 -8.12
CA LEU A 22 -33.49 3.21 -6.94
C LEU A 22 -33.70 3.99 -5.64
N GLU A 23 -34.37 5.15 -5.67
CA GLU A 23 -34.56 6.04 -4.52
C GLU A 23 -35.14 5.33 -3.29
N ASN A 24 -36.05 4.38 -3.51
CA ASN A 24 -36.76 3.62 -2.48
C ASN A 24 -35.93 2.53 -1.76
N LEU A 25 -34.72 2.24 -2.24
CA LEU A 25 -33.87 1.18 -1.68
C LEU A 25 -32.87 1.70 -0.66
N SER A 26 -32.36 0.80 0.18
CA SER A 26 -31.26 1.12 1.09
C SER A 26 -29.97 1.43 0.34
N LYS A 27 -29.04 2.17 0.97
CA LYS A 27 -27.75 2.51 0.37
C LYS A 27 -26.96 1.26 -0.08
N GLU A 28 -27.04 0.18 0.69
CA GLU A 28 -26.38 -1.09 0.37
C GLU A 28 -26.96 -1.77 -0.87
N GLU A 29 -28.28 -1.78 -1.01
CA GLU A 29 -28.96 -2.33 -2.19
C GLU A 29 -28.67 -1.50 -3.43
N LYS A 30 -28.66 -0.16 -3.32
CA LYS A 30 -28.26 0.73 -4.42
C LYS A 30 -26.84 0.43 -4.87
N ALA A 31 -25.89 0.35 -3.94
CA ALA A 31 -24.50 0.02 -4.24
C ALA A 31 -24.37 -1.33 -4.95
N LYS A 32 -25.10 -2.35 -4.49
CA LYS A 32 -25.12 -3.68 -5.11
C LYS A 32 -25.67 -3.63 -6.54
N GLN A 33 -26.79 -2.95 -6.77
CA GLN A 33 -27.39 -2.82 -8.11
C GLN A 33 -26.56 -1.94 -9.07
N CYS A 34 -25.73 -1.06 -8.53
CA CYS A 34 -24.78 -0.24 -9.29
C CYS A 34 -23.42 -0.96 -9.53
N GLY A 35 -23.28 -2.21 -9.10
CA GLY A 35 -22.08 -3.03 -9.35
C GLY A 35 -20.96 -2.87 -8.32
N TYR A 36 -21.21 -2.21 -7.19
CA TYR A 36 -20.22 -1.99 -6.11
C TYR A 36 -20.21 -3.14 -5.10
N TYR A 37 -20.09 -4.37 -5.60
CA TYR A 37 -19.96 -5.55 -4.75
C TYR A 37 -18.95 -6.53 -5.32
N THR A 38 -18.46 -7.41 -4.45
CA THR A 38 -17.54 -8.48 -4.81
C THR A 38 -18.13 -9.80 -4.36
N VAL A 39 -17.97 -10.84 -5.17
CA VAL A 39 -18.39 -12.20 -4.83
C VAL A 39 -17.16 -12.96 -4.37
N THR A 40 -17.19 -13.47 -3.15
CA THR A 40 -16.10 -14.28 -2.62
C THR A 40 -16.14 -15.69 -3.21
N LYS A 41 -15.05 -16.45 -3.03
CA LYS A 41 -14.98 -17.86 -3.48
C LYS A 41 -16.11 -18.73 -2.90
N ASN A 42 -16.67 -18.33 -1.75
CA ASN A 42 -17.77 -19.03 -1.07
C ASN A 42 -19.16 -18.52 -1.51
N GLY A 43 -19.24 -17.67 -2.55
CA GLY A 43 -20.50 -17.10 -3.03
C GLY A 43 -21.08 -15.97 -2.18
N ILE A 44 -20.41 -15.59 -1.09
CA ILE A 44 -20.85 -14.48 -0.24
C ILE A 44 -20.56 -13.16 -0.96
N GLU A 45 -21.60 -12.35 -1.15
CA GLU A 45 -21.53 -11.02 -1.71
C GLU A 45 -21.14 -9.99 -0.64
N ARG A 46 -20.12 -9.18 -0.94
CA ARG A 46 -19.67 -8.09 -0.07
C ARG A 46 -19.73 -6.77 -0.82
N VAL A 47 -20.55 -5.86 -0.33
CA VAL A 47 -20.69 -4.50 -0.88
C VAL A 47 -19.47 -3.67 -0.48
N ASN A 48 -18.92 -2.91 -1.43
CA ASN A 48 -17.87 -1.93 -1.16
C ASN A 48 -18.50 -0.52 -1.09
N MET A 49 -19.01 -0.19 0.09
CA MET A 49 -19.72 1.08 0.31
C MET A 49 -18.81 2.30 0.08
N MET A 50 -17.54 2.20 0.46
CA MET A 50 -16.59 3.31 0.28
C MET A 50 -16.35 3.62 -1.20
N LYS A 51 -16.21 2.59 -2.05
CA LYS A 51 -16.10 2.80 -3.50
C LYS A 51 -17.37 3.40 -4.10
N PHE A 52 -18.55 2.96 -3.66
CA PHE A 52 -19.83 3.48 -4.14
C PHE A 52 -19.99 4.97 -3.79
N LEU A 53 -19.71 5.35 -2.54
CA LEU A 53 -19.81 6.74 -2.10
C LEU A 53 -18.80 7.63 -2.81
N ASN A 54 -17.54 7.20 -2.95
CA ASN A 54 -16.54 7.97 -3.69
C ASN A 54 -16.97 8.18 -5.15
N ALA A 55 -17.51 7.16 -5.81
CA ALA A 55 -17.98 7.30 -7.19
C ALA A 55 -19.20 8.23 -7.33
N LEU A 56 -20.05 8.33 -6.30
CA LEU A 56 -21.13 9.32 -6.27
C LEU A 56 -20.58 10.74 -6.14
N ILE A 57 -19.60 10.94 -5.25
CA ILE A 57 -18.94 12.23 -5.05
C ILE A 57 -18.21 12.66 -6.33
N ASP A 58 -17.49 11.74 -6.97
CA ASP A 58 -16.83 11.95 -8.25
C ASP A 58 -17.84 12.29 -9.37
N ALA A 59 -18.98 11.59 -9.41
CA ALA A 59 -20.04 11.84 -10.39
C ALA A 59 -20.74 13.18 -10.19
N GLU A 60 -20.84 13.68 -8.96
CA GLU A 60 -21.32 15.03 -8.64
C GLU A 60 -20.28 16.13 -8.95
N GLY A 61 -19.08 15.75 -9.39
CA GLY A 61 -18.00 16.68 -9.74
C GLY A 61 -17.30 17.29 -8.52
N ILE A 62 -17.52 16.73 -7.33
CA ILE A 62 -16.85 17.16 -6.10
C ILE A 62 -15.47 16.51 -6.11
N GLN A 63 -14.45 17.31 -6.40
CA GLN A 63 -13.06 16.87 -6.29
C GLN A 63 -12.69 16.81 -4.81
N LEU A 64 -12.78 15.62 -4.21
CA LEU A 64 -12.00 15.32 -3.02
C LEU A 64 -10.55 15.13 -3.47
N ASP A 65 -9.57 15.72 -2.78
CA ASP A 65 -8.13 15.56 -2.99
C ASP A 65 -7.61 14.11 -2.77
N SER A 66 -8.44 13.10 -3.02
CA SER A 66 -8.06 11.70 -3.14
C SER A 66 -7.88 11.35 -4.61
N ALA A 67 -6.93 12.02 -5.28
CA ALA A 67 -6.35 11.43 -6.47
C ALA A 67 -5.89 10.00 -6.10
N PRO A 68 -6.42 8.95 -6.75
CA PRO A 68 -5.84 7.63 -6.59
C PRO A 68 -4.48 7.72 -7.27
N ASN A 69 -3.42 7.95 -6.48
CA ASN A 69 -2.06 7.81 -6.97
C ASN A 69 -2.00 6.51 -7.76
N ALA A 70 -1.59 6.61 -9.03
CA ALA A 70 -1.59 5.55 -10.03
C ALA A 70 -0.78 4.29 -9.63
N ASN A 71 -0.22 4.27 -8.43
CA ASN A 71 0.36 3.09 -7.81
C ASN A 71 -0.73 2.36 -7.02
N GLY A 72 -1.47 1.52 -7.74
CA GLY A 72 -2.41 0.56 -7.18
C GLY A 72 -1.82 -0.14 -5.96
N ARG A 73 -2.66 -0.24 -4.91
CA ARG A 73 -2.39 -0.78 -3.58
C ARG A 73 -1.91 0.30 -2.61
N GLY A 74 -2.90 0.96 -1.98
CA GLY A 74 -2.72 1.78 -0.78
C GLY A 74 -2.09 0.96 0.35
N GLY A 75 -0.76 0.87 0.31
CA GLY A 75 0.06 0.41 1.41
C GLY A 75 0.31 1.56 2.38
N ARG A 76 0.65 1.22 3.62
CA ARG A 76 1.13 2.19 4.60
C ARG A 76 2.33 2.94 4.01
N SER A 77 2.29 4.27 4.03
CA SER A 77 3.47 5.08 3.76
C SER A 77 4.54 4.77 4.81
N ALA A 78 5.81 4.81 4.40
CA ALA A 78 6.91 4.66 5.34
C ALA A 78 6.86 5.83 6.34
N SER A 79 6.70 5.54 7.62
CA SER A 79 6.64 6.53 8.70
C SER A 79 8.01 7.11 9.09
N TYR A 80 9.09 6.67 8.44
CA TYR A 80 10.49 6.97 8.77
C TYR A 80 10.83 6.77 10.25
N ARG A 81 10.07 5.90 10.92
CA ARG A 81 10.21 5.55 12.34
C ARG A 81 10.03 4.05 12.51
N ILE A 82 10.93 3.45 13.25
CA ILE A 82 10.89 2.03 13.62
C ILE A 82 11.09 1.91 15.13
N SER A 83 10.38 0.97 15.74
CA SER A 83 10.55 0.62 17.16
C SER A 83 11.36 -0.67 17.26
N VAL A 84 12.14 -0.80 18.33
CA VAL A 84 12.86 -2.03 18.65
C VAL A 84 11.84 -3.16 18.84
N GLN A 85 12.07 -4.29 18.19
CA GLN A 85 11.21 -5.46 18.29
C GLN A 85 11.39 -6.16 19.65
N SER A 86 10.48 -7.05 20.03
CA SER A 86 10.55 -7.78 21.31
C SER A 86 11.81 -8.65 21.46
N ASN A 87 12.42 -9.06 20.35
CA ASN A 87 13.69 -9.79 20.30
C ASN A 87 14.92 -8.86 20.39
N GLY A 88 14.75 -7.56 20.53
CA GLY A 88 15.83 -6.58 20.59
C GLY A 88 16.36 -6.11 19.23
N ASN A 89 15.84 -6.63 18.12
CA ASN A 89 16.34 -6.30 16.78
C ASN A 89 15.66 -5.06 16.19
N LEU A 90 16.41 -4.40 15.31
CA LEU A 90 15.95 -3.25 14.54
C LEU A 90 15.91 -3.63 13.05
N LEU A 91 14.71 -3.80 12.50
CA LEU A 91 14.53 -4.24 11.11
C LEU A 91 14.19 -3.06 10.20
N ILE A 92 15.02 -2.85 9.17
CA ILE A 92 14.77 -1.86 8.12
C ILE A 92 13.79 -2.46 7.11
N GLY A 93 12.61 -1.84 6.98
CA GLY A 93 11.61 -2.27 6.02
C GLY A 93 12.01 -2.06 4.57
N SER A 94 11.44 -2.86 3.66
CA SER A 94 11.78 -2.84 2.23
C SER A 94 11.46 -1.53 1.50
N ALA A 95 10.64 -0.66 2.09
CA ALA A 95 10.38 0.67 1.55
C ALA A 95 11.65 1.52 1.51
N TYR A 96 12.49 1.45 2.55
CA TYR A 96 13.73 2.21 2.63
C TYR A 96 14.82 1.62 1.75
N THR A 97 14.99 0.29 1.77
CA THR A 97 16.02 -0.39 0.97
C THR A 97 15.77 -0.24 -0.53
N LYS A 98 14.50 -0.23 -0.97
CA LYS A 98 14.14 0.05 -2.37
C LYS A 98 14.41 1.49 -2.78
N GLN A 99 14.14 2.47 -1.91
CA GLN A 99 14.46 3.87 -2.17
C GLN A 99 15.98 4.09 -2.29
N MET A 100 16.77 3.36 -1.50
CA MET A 100 18.23 3.33 -1.57
C MET A 100 18.77 2.43 -2.68
N ASN A 101 17.91 1.75 -3.44
CA ASN A 101 18.27 0.82 -4.52
C ASN A 101 19.25 -0.30 -4.10
N LEU A 102 19.12 -0.77 -2.85
CA LEU A 102 19.97 -1.82 -2.30
C LEU A 102 19.62 -3.19 -2.89
N LYS A 103 20.64 -4.01 -3.09
CA LYS A 103 20.55 -5.36 -3.63
C LYS A 103 20.86 -6.41 -2.55
N PRO A 104 20.33 -7.64 -2.69
CA PRO A 104 20.76 -8.75 -1.87
C PRO A 104 22.28 -8.96 -2.02
N GLY A 105 23.00 -8.97 -0.90
CA GLY A 105 24.47 -9.08 -0.88
C GLY A 105 25.18 -7.77 -0.55
N ASP A 106 24.49 -6.64 -0.53
CA ASP A 106 25.08 -5.38 -0.07
C ASP A 106 25.38 -5.45 1.44
N GLU A 107 26.60 -5.11 1.83
CA GLU A 107 27.09 -5.14 3.20
C GLU A 107 27.23 -3.72 3.76
N PHE A 108 27.06 -3.61 5.08
CA PHE A 108 27.16 -2.34 5.79
C PHE A 108 28.06 -2.49 7.01
N LEU A 109 29.01 -1.58 7.15
CA LEU A 109 29.76 -1.40 8.37
C LEU A 109 28.89 -0.68 9.39
N ILE A 110 28.79 -1.25 10.59
CA ILE A 110 28.04 -0.69 11.71
C ILE A 110 29.01 0.05 12.63
N THR A 111 28.83 1.36 12.79
CA THR A 111 29.55 2.15 13.78
C THR A 111 28.59 2.63 14.86
N LEU A 112 28.93 2.38 16.12
CA LEU A 112 28.15 2.79 17.28
C LEU A 112 28.63 4.16 17.77
N GLY A 113 27.74 5.14 17.77
CA GLY A 113 27.92 6.41 18.48
C GLY A 113 27.15 6.43 19.81
N LYS A 114 27.39 7.44 20.64
CA LYS A 114 26.75 7.59 21.97
C LYS A 114 25.20 7.59 21.95
N LYS A 115 24.58 7.98 20.83
CA LYS A 115 23.11 8.08 20.66
C LYS A 115 22.59 7.68 19.27
N HIS A 116 23.44 7.19 18.38
CA HIS A 116 23.03 6.82 17.02
C HIS A 116 23.86 5.64 16.51
N ILE A 117 23.26 4.87 15.62
CA ILE A 117 23.95 3.83 14.85
C ILE A 117 24.17 4.41 13.46
N ARG A 118 25.40 4.38 12.98
CA ARG A 118 25.74 4.77 11.61
C ARG A 118 25.99 3.51 10.79
N LEU A 119 25.26 3.39 9.69
CA LEU A 119 25.48 2.35 8.69
C LEU A 119 26.21 2.99 7.52
N ARG A 120 27.36 2.43 7.13
CA ARG A 120 28.09 2.82 5.92
C ARG A 120 28.13 1.62 4.98
N GLN A 121 27.67 1.78 3.75
CA GLN A 121 27.78 0.72 2.74
C GLN A 121 29.27 0.47 2.47
N VAL A 122 29.66 -0.80 2.44
CA VAL A 122 31.03 -1.21 2.13
C VAL A 122 31.04 -1.62 0.66
N ASP A 123 31.87 -0.95 -0.13
CA ASP A 123 32.13 -1.39 -1.49
C ASP A 123 33.08 -2.61 -1.45
N PRO A 124 32.97 -3.54 -2.40
CA PRO A 124 33.83 -4.73 -2.43
C PRO A 124 35.33 -4.41 -2.50
N GLU A 125 35.70 -3.22 -2.96
CA GLU A 125 37.09 -2.72 -2.98
C GLU A 125 37.56 -2.19 -1.61
N ASP A 126 36.65 -1.77 -0.73
CA ASP A 126 36.97 -1.29 0.63
C ASP A 126 37.16 -2.45 1.64
N LYS A 127 36.91 -3.69 1.23
CA LYS A 127 37.05 -4.88 2.10
C LYS A 127 38.49 -5.12 2.55
N GLU A 128 39.48 -4.78 1.73
CA GLU A 128 40.90 -4.96 2.07
C GLU A 128 41.36 -4.04 3.22
N GLY A 129 40.78 -2.85 3.36
CA GLY A 129 41.16 -1.89 4.40
C GLY A 129 40.50 -2.12 5.77
N ILE A 130 39.44 -2.93 5.83
CA ILE A 130 38.71 -3.21 7.08
C ILE A 130 39.35 -4.39 7.84
N GLU A 131 39.88 -5.38 7.13
CA GLU A 131 40.59 -6.52 7.72
C GLU A 131 41.88 -6.08 8.47
N GLU A 132 42.55 -5.01 8.03
CA GLU A 132 43.73 -4.45 8.72
C GLU A 132 43.39 -3.77 10.06
N ILE A 133 42.18 -3.20 10.20
CA ILE A 133 41.74 -2.51 11.43
C ILE A 133 41.31 -3.53 12.50
N GLU A 134 40.69 -4.65 12.10
CA GLU A 134 40.36 -5.75 13.02
C GLU A 134 41.59 -6.56 13.44
N ALA A 135 42.63 -6.67 12.60
CA ALA A 135 43.87 -7.36 12.95
C ALA A 135 44.78 -6.58 13.91
N SER A 136 44.52 -5.29 14.13
CA SER A 136 45.32 -4.38 14.96
C SER A 136 44.61 -3.90 16.25
N ALA A 137 43.38 -4.36 16.49
CA ALA A 137 42.59 -4.11 17.71
C ALA A 137 42.56 -5.33 18.62
#